data_AF-A0A0J6V4J8-F1
#
_entry.id   AF-A0A0J6V4J8-F1
#
_cell.length_a   1.000
_cell.length_b   1.000
_cell.length_c   1.000
_cell.angle_alpha   90.00
_cell.angle_beta   90.00
_cell.angle_gamma   90.00
#
_symmetry.space_group_name_H-M   'P 1'
#
loop_
_entity.id
_entity.type
_entity.pdbx_description
1 polymer ?
#
loop_
_entity_poly.entity_id
_entity_poly.type
_entity_poly.pdbx_seq_one_letter_code
_entity_poly.pdbx_strand_id
1 'polypeptide(L)'
;MVAKLVALVREAAAGARGIARNYPAGCSADALPWAVIKRFDDDVRGHVERDPRIEDQRDQVLIAAVNLAEASSDDADAPERERLVKAINDLEWVTLSRGIANRAAASLGYGEAGQRLRDAG
;
A
#
# COMPACT_ATOMS: atom_id res chain seq x y z
N MET A 1 -18.12 2.27 -10.94
CA MET A 1 -16.73 1.96 -10.57
C MET A 1 -16.04 3.23 -10.08
N VAL A 2 -15.44 3.18 -8.88
CA VAL A 2 -14.65 4.26 -8.25
C VAL A 2 -13.29 4.38 -8.98
N ALA A 3 -13.32 4.70 -10.27
CA ALA A 3 -12.18 4.51 -11.17
C ALA A 3 -10.94 5.29 -10.71
N LYS A 4 -11.13 6.48 -10.12
CA LYS A 4 -10.02 7.30 -9.64
C LYS A 4 -9.38 6.76 -8.36
N LEU A 5 -10.15 6.37 -7.34
CA LEU A 5 -9.58 5.78 -6.12
C LEU A 5 -8.91 4.43 -6.40
N VAL A 6 -9.49 3.62 -7.28
CA VAL A 6 -8.86 2.37 -7.74
C VAL A 6 -7.52 2.64 -8.42
N ALA A 7 -7.42 3.68 -9.25
CA ALA A 7 -6.16 4.08 -9.86
C ALA A 7 -5.13 4.52 -8.80
N LEU A 8 -5.54 5.33 -7.82
CA LEU A 8 -4.66 5.76 -6.72
C LEU A 8 -4.11 4.58 -5.92
N VAL A 9 -4.94 3.57 -5.61
CA VAL A 9 -4.50 2.34 -4.94
C VAL A 9 -3.44 1.60 -5.76
N ARG A 10 -3.67 1.44 -7.08
CA ARG A 10 -2.73 0.76 -7.98
C ARG A 10 -1.42 1.53 -8.14
N GLU A 11 -1.49 2.86 -8.25
CA GLU A 11 -0.34 3.74 -8.33
C GLU A 11 0.49 3.70 -7.05
N ALA A 12 -0.15 3.76 -5.88
CA ALA A 12 0.51 3.61 -4.58
C ALA A 12 1.25 2.27 -4.47
N ALA A 13 0.59 1.16 -4.81
CA ALA A 13 1.19 -0.16 -4.80
C ALA A 13 2.35 -0.30 -5.82
N ALA A 14 2.21 0.27 -7.02
CA ALA A 14 3.28 0.29 -8.02
C ALA A 14 4.51 1.07 -7.54
N GLY A 15 4.31 2.25 -6.94
CA GLY A 15 5.39 3.06 -6.35
C GLY A 15 6.10 2.33 -5.22
N ALA A 16 5.34 1.76 -4.29
CA ALA A 16 5.87 0.98 -3.16
C ALA A 16 6.71 -0.23 -3.64
N ARG A 17 6.23 -0.98 -4.65
CA ARG A 17 6.99 -2.07 -5.27
C ARG A 17 8.29 -1.58 -5.91
N GLY A 18 8.26 -0.42 -6.56
CA GLY A 18 9.45 0.21 -7.13
C GLY A 18 10.52 0.49 -6.07
N ILE A 19 10.12 1.08 -4.95
CA ILE A 19 10.99 1.36 -3.80
C ILE A 19 11.57 0.05 -3.24
N ALA A 20 10.71 -0.95 -2.96
CA ALA A 20 11.13 -2.24 -2.42
C ALA A 20 12.14 -2.97 -3.32
N ARG A 21 11.96 -2.92 -4.65
CA ARG A 21 12.87 -3.56 -5.60
C ARG A 21 14.21 -2.83 -5.77
N ASN A 22 14.21 -1.51 -5.61
CA ASN A 22 15.41 -0.70 -5.80
C ASN A 22 16.20 -0.46 -4.50
N TYR A 23 15.69 -0.86 -3.34
CA TYR A 23 16.42 -0.81 -2.08
C TYR A 23 17.71 -1.68 -2.14
N PRO A 24 18.88 -1.19 -1.67
CA PRO A 24 19.11 0.06 -0.95
C PRO A 24 19.43 1.29 -1.81
N ALA A 25 19.54 1.15 -3.13
CA ALA A 25 20.05 2.20 -4.04
C ALA A 25 19.20 3.49 -4.11
N GLY A 26 17.98 3.52 -3.53
CA GLY A 26 17.09 4.69 -3.57
C GLY A 26 16.45 5.08 -2.24
N CYS A 27 16.79 4.41 -1.14
CA CYS A 27 16.20 4.68 0.17
C CYS A 27 17.11 4.12 1.28
N SER A 28 17.30 4.88 2.36
CA SER A 28 17.99 4.37 3.55
C SER A 28 17.13 3.35 4.30
N ALA A 29 17.78 2.52 5.12
CA ALA A 29 17.12 1.57 6.01
C ALA A 29 16.05 2.26 6.89
N ASP A 30 16.42 3.35 7.57
CA ASP A 30 15.51 4.11 8.45
C ASP A 30 14.30 4.71 7.72
N ALA A 31 14.46 5.04 6.44
CA ALA A 31 13.41 5.65 5.63
C ALA A 31 12.49 4.62 4.97
N LEU A 32 12.95 3.37 4.79
CA LEU A 32 12.27 2.38 3.97
C LEU A 32 10.82 2.10 4.42
N PRO A 33 10.52 1.86 5.72
CA PRO A 33 9.14 1.58 6.14
C PRO A 33 8.18 2.74 5.83
N TRP A 34 8.64 3.96 6.00
CA TRP A 34 7.84 5.16 5.73
C TRP A 34 7.69 5.42 4.24
N ALA A 35 8.76 5.20 3.47
CA ALA A 35 8.77 5.43 2.02
C ALA A 35 7.77 4.51 1.29
N VAL A 36 7.70 3.23 1.65
CA VAL A 36 6.82 2.27 0.97
C VAL A 36 5.34 2.48 1.26
N ILE A 37 4.97 3.07 2.40
CA ILE A 37 3.56 3.31 2.76
C ILE A 37 3.09 4.73 2.47
N LYS A 38 4.01 5.69 2.31
CA LYS A 38 3.69 7.11 2.21
C LYS A 38 2.55 7.42 1.23
N ARG A 39 2.65 6.94 0.00
CA ARG A 39 1.64 7.22 -1.03
C ARG A 39 0.28 6.60 -0.69
N PHE A 40 0.26 5.45 -0.03
CA PHE A 40 -0.97 4.85 0.43
C PHE A 40 -1.62 5.68 1.55
N ASP A 41 -0.82 6.13 2.53
CA ASP A 41 -1.30 6.95 3.63
C ASP A 41 -1.84 8.32 3.15
N ASP A 42 -1.13 8.95 2.21
CA ASP A 42 -1.49 10.26 1.67
C ASP A 42 -2.70 10.20 0.72
N ASP A 43 -2.73 9.24 -0.21
CA ASP A 43 -3.66 9.26 -1.34
C ASP A 43 -4.84 8.28 -1.19
N VAL A 44 -4.80 7.33 -0.25
CA VAL A 44 -5.77 6.23 -0.16
C VAL A 44 -6.43 6.13 1.21
N ARG A 45 -5.63 6.02 2.27
CA ARG A 45 -6.11 5.66 3.62
C ARG A 45 -7.22 6.59 4.12
N GLY A 46 -7.09 7.89 3.89
CA GLY A 46 -8.10 8.90 4.27
C GLY A 46 -9.36 8.92 3.39
N HIS A 47 -9.42 8.14 2.32
CA HIS A 47 -10.47 8.15 1.31
C HIS A 47 -11.30 6.85 1.27
N VAL A 48 -10.89 5.86 2.06
CA VAL A 48 -11.67 4.64 2.31
C VAL A 48 -12.35 4.71 3.68
N GLU A 49 -13.48 4.04 3.82
CA GLU A 49 -14.07 3.77 5.13
C GLU A 49 -13.11 2.93 5.97
N ARG A 50 -13.14 3.14 7.29
CA ARG A 50 -12.22 2.45 8.20
C ARG A 50 -12.52 0.95 8.23
N ASP A 51 -11.58 0.15 7.73
CA ASP A 51 -11.61 -1.32 7.78
C ASP A 51 -10.36 -1.83 8.51
N PRO A 52 -10.50 -2.50 9.68
CA PRO A 52 -9.37 -3.05 10.43
C PRO A 52 -8.45 -3.94 9.59
N ARG A 53 -8.98 -4.66 8.60
CA ARG A 53 -8.18 -5.58 7.77
C ARG A 53 -7.24 -4.85 6.82
N ILE A 54 -7.63 -3.64 6.39
CA ILE A 54 -6.75 -2.78 5.58
C ILE A 54 -5.61 -2.26 6.47
N GLU A 55 -5.92 -1.87 7.70
CA GLU A 55 -4.93 -1.40 8.68
C GLU A 55 -3.97 -2.52 9.09
N ASP A 56 -4.48 -3.73 9.34
CA ASP A 56 -3.65 -4.91 9.64
C ASP A 56 -2.65 -5.17 8.50
N GLN A 57 -3.10 -5.08 7.25
CA GLN A 57 -2.24 -5.32 6.09
C GLN A 57 -1.24 -4.18 5.85
N ARG A 58 -1.61 -2.94 6.19
CA ARG A 58 -0.68 -1.80 6.24
C ARG A 58 0.43 -2.06 7.25
N ASP A 59 0.11 -2.57 8.43
CA ASP A 59 1.08 -2.91 9.45
C ASP A 59 2.01 -4.07 9.01
N GLN A 60 1.48 -5.06 8.27
CA GLN A 60 2.31 -6.09 7.65
C GLN A 60 3.34 -5.53 6.65
N VAL A 61 2.99 -4.50 5.88
CA VAL A 61 3.95 -3.81 5.00
C VAL A 61 5.06 -3.14 5.81
N LEU A 62 4.71 -2.45 6.90
CA LEU A 62 5.68 -1.81 7.78
C LEU A 62 6.64 -2.84 8.41
N ILE A 63 6.10 -3.95 8.93
CA ILE A 63 6.90 -5.05 9.50
C ILE A 63 7.84 -5.64 8.44
N ALA A 64 7.35 -5.94 7.23
CA ALA A 64 8.18 -6.50 6.17
C ALA A 64 9.28 -5.52 5.71
N ALA A 65 9.00 -4.21 5.72
CA ALA A 65 9.98 -3.19 5.38
C ALA A 65 11.08 -3.07 6.43
N VAL A 66 10.73 -3.13 7.73
CA VAL A 66 11.72 -3.16 8.82
C VAL A 66 12.60 -4.41 8.70
N ASN A 67 12.01 -5.58 8.48
CA ASN A 67 12.78 -6.81 8.32
C ASN A 67 13.77 -6.75 7.14
N LEU A 68 13.38 -6.14 6.02
CA LEU A 68 14.30 -5.92 4.89
C LEU A 68 15.38 -4.87 5.21
N ALA A 69 15.04 -3.84 5.99
CA ALA A 69 16.00 -2.82 6.40
C ALA A 69 17.07 -3.37 7.36
N GLU A 70 16.69 -4.33 8.21
CA GLU A 70 17.56 -4.98 9.19
C GLU A 70 18.36 -6.17 8.62
N ALA A 71 17.89 -6.78 7.52
CA ALA A 71 18.64 -7.79 6.81
C ALA A 71 19.93 -7.16 6.23
N SER A 72 21.07 -7.56 6.77
CA SER A 72 22.39 -7.00 6.45
C SER A 72 22.69 -7.07 4.95
N SER A 73 23.04 -5.93 4.36
CA SER A 73 23.24 -5.69 2.91
C SER A 73 24.32 -6.53 2.21
N ASP A 74 25.02 -7.41 2.92
CA ASP A 74 26.09 -8.27 2.41
C ASP A 74 25.60 -9.66 1.98
N ASP A 75 24.45 -10.11 2.48
CA ASP A 75 23.81 -11.33 2.00
C ASP A 75 22.75 -10.91 0.98
N ALA A 76 22.72 -11.57 -0.18
CA ALA A 76 21.84 -11.20 -1.28
C ALA A 76 20.35 -11.53 -1.00
N ASP A 77 19.74 -10.85 -0.02
CA ASP A 77 18.46 -10.10 0.03
C ASP A 77 17.32 -10.43 -0.96
N ALA A 78 17.17 -11.69 -1.38
CA ALA A 78 16.00 -12.13 -2.15
C ALA A 78 14.74 -12.35 -1.29
N PRO A 79 14.78 -13.05 -0.14
CA PRO A 79 13.54 -13.48 0.51
C PRO A 79 12.81 -12.36 1.25
N GLU A 80 13.50 -11.46 1.94
CA GLU A 80 12.90 -10.33 2.66
C GLU A 80 12.30 -9.30 1.69
N ARG A 81 12.98 -9.08 0.56
CA ARG A 81 12.49 -8.25 -0.53
C ARG A 81 11.21 -8.82 -1.15
N GLU A 82 11.20 -10.11 -1.43
CA GLU A 82 10.00 -10.80 -1.92
C GLU A 82 8.85 -10.73 -0.91
N ARG A 83 9.13 -10.89 0.38
CA ARG A 83 8.12 -10.74 1.45
C ARG A 83 7.53 -9.33 1.49
N LEU A 84 8.36 -8.30 1.36
CA LEU A 84 7.87 -6.91 1.28
C LEU A 84 7.01 -6.68 0.04
N VAL A 85 7.46 -7.13 -1.13
CA VAL A 85 6.67 -7.04 -2.37
C VAL A 85 5.34 -7.79 -2.23
N LYS A 86 5.33 -8.96 -1.60
CA LYS A 86 4.11 -9.70 -1.30
C LYS A 86 3.19 -8.92 -0.36
N ALA A 87 3.70 -8.37 0.73
CA ALA A 87 2.89 -7.58 1.67
C ALA A 87 2.24 -6.36 0.98
N ILE A 88 2.95 -5.71 0.05
CA ILE A 88 2.42 -4.60 -0.76
C ILE A 88 1.29 -5.09 -1.70
N ASN A 89 1.48 -6.24 -2.36
CA ASN A 89 0.44 -6.83 -3.21
C ASN A 89 -0.81 -7.20 -2.40
N ASP A 90 -0.62 -7.75 -1.20
CA ASP A 90 -1.71 -8.10 -0.30
C ASP A 90 -2.46 -6.83 0.17
N LEU A 91 -1.75 -5.73 0.47
CA LEU A 91 -2.38 -4.44 0.79
C LEU A 91 -3.22 -3.90 -0.37
N GLU A 92 -2.66 -3.92 -1.59
CA GLU A 92 -3.39 -3.56 -2.81
C GLU A 92 -4.66 -4.40 -2.95
N TRP A 93 -4.54 -5.73 -2.83
CA TRP A 93 -5.67 -6.64 -2.99
C TRP A 93 -6.74 -6.47 -1.91
N VAL A 94 -6.36 -6.39 -0.63
CA VAL A 94 -7.30 -6.17 0.48
C VAL A 94 -8.02 -4.84 0.31
N THR A 95 -7.30 -3.77 -0.04
CA THR A 95 -7.90 -2.44 -0.25
C THR A 95 -8.87 -2.44 -1.42
N LEU A 96 -8.51 -3.04 -2.56
CA LEU A 96 -9.42 -3.11 -3.71
C LEU A 96 -10.63 -4.00 -3.45
N SER A 97 -10.45 -5.12 -2.73
CA SER A 97 -11.53 -6.09 -2.49
C SER A 97 -12.51 -5.65 -1.39
N ARG A 98 -12.06 -4.86 -0.42
CA ARG A 98 -12.86 -4.47 0.75
C ARG A 98 -13.16 -2.99 0.84
N GLY A 99 -12.36 -2.16 0.18
CA GLY A 99 -12.47 -0.72 0.27
C GLY A 99 -13.85 -0.23 -0.15
N ILE A 100 -14.35 0.73 0.63
CA ILE A 100 -15.57 1.48 0.37
C ILE A 100 -15.17 2.96 0.37
N ALA A 101 -15.52 3.70 -0.67
CA ALA A 101 -15.23 5.13 -0.75
C ALA A 101 -16.02 5.87 0.34
N ASN A 102 -15.34 6.74 1.09
CA ASN A 102 -15.96 7.54 2.14
C ASN A 102 -16.44 8.91 1.61
N ARG A 103 -16.97 9.75 2.51
CA ARG A 103 -17.42 11.10 2.15
C ARG A 103 -16.31 12.03 1.65
N ALA A 104 -15.08 11.88 2.13
CA ALA A 104 -13.93 12.67 1.68
C ALA A 104 -13.51 12.28 0.25
N ALA A 105 -13.57 10.98 -0.10
CA ALA A 105 -13.41 10.54 -1.48
C ALA A 105 -14.48 11.14 -2.39
N ALA A 106 -15.73 11.16 -1.93
CA ALA A 106 -16.84 11.73 -2.69
C ALA A 106 -16.70 13.23 -2.93
N SER A 107 -16.27 14.00 -1.93
CA SER A 107 -16.05 15.45 -2.09
C SER A 107 -14.93 15.79 -3.08
N LEU A 108 -13.98 14.87 -3.29
CA LEU A 108 -12.91 15.00 -4.28
C LEU A 108 -13.25 14.39 -5.65
N GLY A 109 -14.47 13.83 -5.80
CA GLY A 109 -14.93 13.22 -7.05
C GLY A 109 -14.27 11.87 -7.35
N TYR A 110 -13.77 11.17 -6.34
CA TYR A 110 -13.11 9.86 -6.55
C TYR A 110 -14.10 8.71 -6.72
N GLY A 111 -15.36 8.90 -6.33
CA GLY A 111 -16.51 8.01 -6.47
C GLY A 111 -17.64 8.47 -5.55
N GLU A 112 -18.72 7.69 -5.44
CA GLU A 112 -19.80 8.00 -4.48
C GLU A 112 -19.48 7.46 -3.09
N ALA A 113 -19.92 8.15 -2.04
CA ALA A 113 -19.78 7.66 -0.68
C ALA A 113 -20.59 6.35 -0.50
N GLY A 114 -19.98 5.34 0.11
CA GLY A 114 -20.58 4.00 0.22
C GLY A 114 -20.35 3.10 -1.00
N GLN A 115 -19.77 3.63 -2.08
CA GLN A 115 -19.45 2.83 -3.27
C GLN A 115 -18.24 1.93 -3.01
N ARG A 116 -18.37 0.64 -3.35
CA ARG A 116 -17.25 -0.31 -3.27
C ARG A 116 -16.22 -0.03 -4.37
N LEU A 117 -14.94 -0.23 -4.06
CA LEU A 117 -13.85 -0.08 -5.02
C LEU A 117 -13.86 -1.19 -6.07
N ARG A 118 -14.24 -2.40 -5.67
CA ARG A 118 -14.50 -3.52 -6.58
C ARG A 118 -16.00 -3.80 -6.61
N ASP A 119 -16.57 -3.86 -7.80
CA ASP A 119 -17.94 -4.29 -7.99
C ASP A 119 -18.09 -5.72 -7.46
N ALA A 120 -19.18 -6.00 -6.74
CA ALA A 120 -19.55 -7.37 -6.40
C ALA A 120 -19.94 -8.05 -7.72
N GLY A 121 -18.98 -8.76 -8.32
CA GLY A 121 -19.25 -9.68 -9.42
C GLY A 121 -20.09 -10.85 -8.95
#